data_AF-A0A7W9GHZ2-F1
#
_entry.id   AF-A0A7W9GHZ2-F1
#
_cell.length_a   1.000
_cell.length_b   1.000
_cell.length_c   1.000
_cell.angle_alpha   90.00
_cell.angle_beta   90.00
_cell.angle_gamma   90.00
#
_symmetry.space_group_name_H-M   'P 1'
#
loop_
_entity.id
_entity.type
_entity.pdbx_description
1 polymer ?
#
loop_
_entity_poly.entity_id
_entity_poly.type
_entity_poly.pdbx_seq_one_letter_code
_entity_poly.pdbx_strand_id
1 'polypeptide(L)'
;MQNKRRSIILGVAFFATLATSTATQAAAGPPMEMHVAPATAAAPPSPSPYQEGYSKGISEGYREGQAQALKHCEDTVGWPQWPSGAYGVGYSDGYMLGWGRGIEDGKAKYCRPS
;
A
#
# COMPACT_ATOMS: atom_id res chain seq x y z
N MET A 1 -34.48 -12.52 -28.47
CA MET A 1 -33.30 -13.31 -28.05
C MET A 1 -32.84 -12.78 -26.69
N GLN A 2 -33.21 -13.44 -25.59
CA GLN A 2 -32.86 -13.04 -24.23
C GLN A 2 -31.53 -13.69 -23.82
N ASN A 3 -30.49 -12.88 -23.62
CA ASN A 3 -29.18 -13.35 -23.18
C ASN A 3 -29.17 -13.49 -21.64
N LYS A 4 -29.25 -14.74 -21.16
CA LYS A 4 -28.95 -15.14 -19.79
C LYS A 4 -27.48 -14.84 -19.47
N ARG A 5 -27.21 -13.92 -18.54
CA ARG A 5 -25.89 -13.78 -17.91
C ARG A 5 -25.92 -14.47 -16.55
N ARG A 6 -25.02 -15.45 -16.39
CA ARG A 6 -24.90 -16.32 -15.22
C ARG A 6 -24.11 -15.59 -14.13
N SER A 7 -24.70 -15.45 -12.95
CA SER A 7 -24.03 -14.97 -11.75
C SER A 7 -23.05 -16.03 -11.24
N ILE A 8 -21.79 -15.66 -11.01
CA ILE A 8 -20.80 -16.51 -10.36
C ILE A 8 -20.50 -15.88 -9.00
N ILE A 9 -21.00 -16.51 -7.93
CA ILE A 9 -20.72 -16.14 -6.54
C ILE A 9 -19.44 -16.88 -6.13
N LEU A 10 -18.33 -16.15 -6.03
CA LEU A 10 -17.07 -16.67 -5.48
C LEU A 10 -17.07 -16.44 -3.96
N GLY A 11 -17.50 -17.46 -3.22
CA GLY A 11 -17.42 -17.49 -1.77
C GLY A 11 -15.98 -17.72 -1.31
N VAL A 12 -15.43 -16.80 -0.53
CA VAL A 12 -14.13 -16.96 0.13
C VAL A 12 -14.38 -17.41 1.56
N ALA A 13 -14.04 -18.66 1.87
CA ALA A 13 -14.07 -19.19 3.22
C ALA A 13 -12.88 -18.65 4.01
N PHE A 14 -13.15 -17.86 5.05
CA PHE A 14 -12.16 -17.38 6.02
C PHE A 14 -11.93 -18.49 7.05
N PHE A 15 -10.74 -19.12 7.04
CA PHE A 15 -10.31 -20.02 8.09
C PHE A 15 -9.67 -19.18 9.22
N ALA A 16 -10.37 -19.05 10.34
CA ALA A 16 -9.84 -18.45 11.57
C ALA A 16 -9.17 -19.53 12.42
N THR A 17 -7.84 -19.58 12.43
CA THR A 17 -7.07 -20.46 13.31
C THR A 17 -6.82 -19.74 14.64
N LEU A 18 -7.58 -20.08 15.68
CA LEU A 18 -7.32 -19.66 17.06
C LEU A 18 -6.17 -20.53 17.63
N ALA A 19 -4.99 -19.95 17.76
CA ALA A 19 -3.90 -20.55 18.51
C ALA A 19 -4.06 -20.20 20.01
N THR A 20 -4.63 -21.12 20.78
CA THR A 20 -4.58 -21.10 22.26
C THR A 20 -3.21 -21.59 22.71
N SER A 21 -2.35 -20.65 23.12
CA SER A 21 -1.08 -20.98 23.78
C SER A 21 -1.29 -21.11 25.28
N THR A 22 -1.33 -22.34 25.77
CA THR A 22 -1.27 -22.68 27.19
C THR A 22 0.09 -22.29 27.76
N ALA A 23 0.10 -21.41 28.75
CA ALA A 23 1.29 -21.12 29.54
C ALA A 23 1.57 -22.30 30.47
N THR A 24 2.70 -23.00 30.25
CA THR A 24 3.22 -23.99 31.20
C THR A 24 4.39 -23.35 31.96
N GLN A 25 4.18 -23.12 33.25
CA GLN A 25 5.21 -22.69 34.20
C GLN A 25 5.82 -23.95 34.83
N ALA A 26 7.13 -24.15 34.67
CA ALA A 26 7.88 -25.19 35.38
C ALA A 26 9.32 -24.73 35.64
N ALA A 27 9.85 -25.18 36.78
CA ALA A 27 10.81 -24.49 37.61
C ALA A 27 12.30 -24.84 37.38
N ALA A 28 13.13 -23.94 37.92
CA ALA A 28 14.42 -24.17 38.59
C ALA A 28 15.63 -24.71 37.80
N GLY A 29 16.53 -23.78 37.49
CA GLY A 29 17.98 -23.98 37.37
C GLY A 29 18.64 -22.62 37.19
N PRO A 30 19.76 -22.27 37.87
CA PRO A 30 20.43 -20.99 37.63
C PRO A 30 20.99 -20.99 36.21
N PRO A 31 20.53 -20.10 35.30
CA PRO A 31 21.17 -19.98 34.00
C PRO A 31 22.51 -19.30 34.23
N MET A 32 23.59 -19.97 33.85
CA MET A 32 24.87 -19.28 33.67
C MET A 32 24.62 -18.15 32.68
N GLU A 33 24.84 -16.91 33.09
CA GLU A 33 24.79 -15.73 32.21
C GLU A 33 25.91 -15.85 31.18
N MET A 34 25.67 -16.62 30.13
CA MET A 34 26.32 -16.36 28.86
C MET A 34 25.71 -15.06 28.35
N HIS A 35 26.44 -13.96 28.56
CA HIS A 35 26.25 -12.72 27.82
C HIS A 35 26.43 -13.04 26.33
N VAL A 36 25.36 -13.48 25.69
CA VAL A 36 25.26 -13.50 24.23
C VAL A 36 25.23 -12.04 23.83
N ALA A 37 26.39 -11.55 23.36
CA ALA A 37 26.48 -10.23 22.77
C ALA A 37 25.34 -10.09 21.75
N PRO A 38 24.52 -9.02 21.81
CA PRO A 38 23.46 -8.83 20.85
C PRO A 38 24.10 -8.82 19.47
N ALA A 39 23.73 -9.78 18.63
CA ALA A 39 24.14 -9.79 17.25
C ALA A 39 23.64 -8.48 16.64
N THR A 40 24.58 -7.59 16.29
CA THR A 40 24.27 -6.32 15.65
C THR A 40 23.61 -6.65 14.32
N ALA A 41 22.28 -6.55 14.25
CA ALA A 41 21.54 -6.79 13.03
C ALA A 41 22.05 -5.83 11.96
N ALA A 42 22.47 -6.38 10.82
CA ALA A 42 22.88 -5.58 9.67
C ALA A 42 21.72 -4.64 9.27
N ALA A 43 22.06 -3.38 8.96
CA ALA A 43 21.07 -2.42 8.51
C ALA A 43 20.35 -2.94 7.26
N PRO A 44 19.02 -2.73 7.14
CA PRO A 44 18.28 -3.15 5.98
C PRO A 44 18.87 -2.48 4.72
N PRO A 45 18.88 -3.18 3.57
CA PRO A 45 19.38 -2.61 2.34
C PRO A 45 18.59 -1.36 1.96
N SER A 46 19.28 -0.36 1.41
CA SER A 46 18.64 0.85 0.89
C SER A 46 17.66 0.49 -0.23
N PRO A 47 16.50 1.18 -0.31
CA PRO A 47 15.53 0.94 -1.37
C PRO A 47 16.15 1.17 -2.75
N SER A 48 15.70 0.40 -3.74
CA SER A 48 16.15 0.61 -5.12
C SER A 48 15.62 1.95 -5.67
N PRO A 49 16.28 2.57 -6.67
CA PRO A 49 15.81 3.82 -7.26
C PRO A 49 14.36 3.74 -7.75
N TYR A 50 13.93 2.59 -8.29
CA TYR A 50 12.54 2.36 -8.67
C TYR A 50 11.60 2.43 -7.46
N GLN A 51 11.93 1.74 -6.37
CA GLN A 51 11.11 1.73 -5.15
C GLN A 51 11.00 3.12 -4.53
N GLU A 52 12.10 3.86 -4.52
CA GLU A 52 12.13 5.25 -4.06
C GLU A 52 11.19 6.11 -4.92
N GLY A 53 11.36 6.08 -6.25
CA GLY A 53 10.50 6.77 -7.19
C GLY A 53 9.03 6.40 -7.00
N TYR A 54 8.71 5.12 -6.93
CA TYR A 54 7.36 4.60 -6.75
C TYR A 54 6.71 5.09 -5.46
N SER A 55 7.42 5.01 -4.34
CA SER A 55 6.90 5.49 -3.05
C SER A 55 6.58 6.99 -3.09
N LYS A 56 7.48 7.78 -3.69
CA LYS A 56 7.29 9.22 -3.83
C LYS A 56 6.13 9.54 -4.77
N GLY A 57 6.09 8.88 -5.93
CA GLY A 57 5.03 9.00 -6.92
C GLY A 57 3.65 8.78 -6.32
N ILE A 58 3.46 7.68 -5.57
CA ILE A 58 2.18 7.41 -4.88
C ILE A 58 1.75 8.59 -4.02
N SER A 59 2.63 9.09 -3.16
CA SER A 59 2.29 10.15 -2.22
C SER A 59 1.94 11.47 -2.92
N GLU A 60 2.73 11.86 -3.92
CA GLU A 60 2.52 13.11 -4.66
C GLU A 60 1.29 13.02 -5.56
N GLY A 61 1.14 11.91 -6.30
CA GLY A 61 -0.03 11.65 -7.14
C GLY A 61 -1.32 11.64 -6.32
N TYR A 62 -1.33 11.00 -5.15
CA TYR A 62 -2.49 11.00 -4.27
C TYR A 62 -2.89 12.41 -3.82
N ARG A 63 -1.91 13.19 -3.34
CA ARG A 63 -2.15 14.57 -2.90
C ARG A 63 -2.71 15.43 -4.02
N GLU A 64 -2.14 15.31 -5.22
CA GLU A 64 -2.54 16.11 -6.38
C GLU A 64 -3.90 15.68 -6.94
N GLY A 65 -4.17 14.37 -7.00
CA GLY A 65 -5.49 13.85 -7.33
C GLY A 65 -6.57 14.32 -6.36
N GLN A 66 -6.29 14.35 -5.05
CA GLN A 66 -7.23 14.90 -4.07
C GLN A 66 -7.50 16.39 -4.29
N ALA A 67 -6.44 17.17 -4.57
CA ALA A 67 -6.55 18.59 -4.84
C ALA A 67 -7.33 18.88 -6.14
N GLN A 68 -7.17 18.02 -7.15
CA GLN A 68 -7.92 18.10 -8.40
C GLN A 68 -9.41 17.79 -8.17
N ALA A 69 -9.73 16.72 -7.46
CA ALA A 69 -11.11 16.38 -7.12
C ALA A 69 -11.81 17.47 -6.32
N LEU A 70 -11.11 18.12 -5.39
CA LEU A 70 -11.62 19.26 -4.63
C LEU A 70 -12.04 20.44 -5.53
N LYS A 71 -11.29 20.69 -6.62
CA LYS A 71 -11.52 21.84 -7.51
C LYS A 71 -12.52 21.55 -8.63
N HIS A 72 -12.47 20.36 -9.20
CA HIS A 72 -13.11 20.06 -10.48
C HIS A 72 -14.07 18.87 -10.44
N CYS A 73 -14.06 18.03 -9.38
CA CYS A 73 -14.88 16.81 -9.28
C CYS A 73 -14.78 15.82 -10.46
N GLU A 74 -13.77 16.00 -11.32
CA GLU A 74 -13.55 15.26 -12.56
C GLU A 74 -12.10 14.78 -12.64
N ASP A 75 -11.88 13.73 -13.43
CA ASP A 75 -10.55 13.23 -13.73
C ASP A 75 -10.00 13.94 -14.97
N THR A 76 -9.45 15.14 -14.76
CA THR A 76 -8.77 15.88 -15.82
C THR A 76 -7.28 15.59 -15.77
N VAL A 77 -6.75 15.04 -16.85
CA VAL A 77 -5.40 14.49 -16.85
C VAL A 77 -4.45 15.35 -17.69
N GLY A 78 -3.47 15.96 -17.04
CA GLY A 78 -2.30 16.57 -17.66
C GLY A 78 -1.05 15.99 -17.03
N TRP A 79 -0.46 14.97 -17.66
CA TRP A 79 0.72 14.32 -17.10
C TRP A 79 1.96 15.19 -17.29
N PRO A 80 2.72 15.48 -16.22
CA PRO A 80 4.01 16.14 -16.35
C PRO A 80 5.01 15.20 -17.04
N GLN A 81 6.10 15.79 -17.53
CA GLN A 81 7.22 14.99 -18.01
C GLN A 81 7.96 14.38 -16.83
N TRP A 82 8.03 13.05 -16.80
CA TRP A 82 8.67 12.31 -15.71
C TRP A 82 10.20 12.34 -15.85
N PRO A 83 10.94 12.22 -14.73
CA PRO A 83 12.37 11.96 -14.77
C PRO A 83 12.69 10.71 -15.60
N SER A 84 13.90 10.60 -16.14
CA SER A 84 14.35 9.40 -16.84
C SER A 84 14.94 8.37 -15.87
N GLY A 85 15.14 7.13 -16.37
CA GLY A 85 15.76 6.05 -15.61
C GLY A 85 14.82 5.32 -14.65
N ALA A 86 15.36 4.37 -13.88
CA ALA A 86 14.57 3.47 -13.02
C ALA A 86 13.73 4.22 -11.97
N TYR A 87 14.27 5.31 -11.42
CA TYR A 87 13.52 6.19 -10.52
C TYR A 87 12.32 6.81 -11.22
N GLY A 88 12.51 7.34 -12.43
CA GLY A 88 11.46 7.95 -13.23
C GLY A 88 10.31 7.00 -13.54
N VAL A 89 10.64 5.77 -13.94
CA VAL A 89 9.64 4.70 -14.20
C VAL A 89 8.87 4.37 -12.94
N GLY A 90 9.57 4.17 -11.81
CA GLY A 90 8.91 3.93 -10.53
C GLY A 90 8.00 5.08 -10.15
N TYR A 91 8.49 6.31 -10.28
CA TYR A 91 7.74 7.51 -9.98
C TYR A 91 6.48 7.66 -10.83
N SER A 92 6.55 7.43 -12.14
CA SER A 92 5.36 7.47 -13.00
C SER A 92 4.33 6.41 -12.62
N ASP A 93 4.77 5.17 -12.38
CA ASP A 93 3.88 4.07 -11.99
C ASP A 93 3.18 4.37 -10.66
N GLY A 94 3.95 4.83 -9.68
CA GLY A 94 3.44 5.21 -8.37
C GLY A 94 2.49 6.40 -8.46
N TYR A 95 2.85 7.43 -9.23
CA TYR A 95 2.05 8.64 -9.39
C TYR A 95 0.69 8.34 -10.00
N MET A 96 0.63 7.54 -11.07
CA MET A 96 -0.65 7.18 -11.69
C MET A 96 -1.57 6.44 -10.70
N LEU A 97 -1.02 5.50 -9.92
CA LEU A 97 -1.79 4.79 -8.90
C LEU A 97 -2.26 5.73 -7.78
N GLY A 98 -1.37 6.61 -7.30
CA GLY A 98 -1.69 7.61 -6.30
C GLY A 98 -2.79 8.54 -6.77
N TRP A 99 -2.64 9.09 -7.97
CA TRP A 99 -3.59 10.01 -8.60
C TRP A 99 -5.00 9.44 -8.65
N GLY A 100 -5.16 8.23 -9.20
CA GLY A 100 -6.47 7.60 -9.30
C GLY A 100 -7.17 7.44 -7.95
N ARG A 101 -6.42 7.00 -6.93
CA ARG A 101 -6.94 6.89 -5.56
C ARG A 101 -7.26 8.27 -4.96
N GLY A 102 -6.41 9.26 -5.18
CA GLY A 102 -6.61 10.62 -4.70
C GLY A 102 -7.86 11.26 -5.29
N ILE A 103 -8.10 11.05 -6.58
CA ILE A 103 -9.32 11.48 -7.27
C ILE A 103 -10.54 10.78 -6.69
N GLU A 104 -10.51 9.45 -6.55
CA GLU A 104 -11.64 8.67 -6.03
C GLU A 104 -12.01 9.09 -4.61
N ASP A 105 -11.03 9.12 -3.70
CA ASP A 105 -11.21 9.56 -2.32
C ASP A 105 -11.67 11.03 -2.25
N GLY A 106 -11.05 11.90 -3.05
CA GLY A 106 -11.39 13.31 -3.11
C GLY A 106 -12.81 13.53 -3.61
N LYS A 107 -13.26 12.78 -4.63
CA LYS A 107 -14.62 12.85 -5.13
C LYS A 107 -15.61 12.34 -4.09
N ALA A 108 -15.34 11.21 -3.45
CA ALA A 108 -16.18 10.70 -2.38
C ALA A 108 -16.33 11.68 -1.22
N LYS A 109 -15.29 12.48 -0.94
CA LYS A 109 -15.28 13.44 0.16
C LYS A 109 -15.87 14.81 -0.18
N TYR A 110 -15.57 15.35 -1.36
CA TYR A 110 -15.87 16.75 -1.71
C TYR A 110 -16.99 16.89 -2.74
N CYS A 111 -17.25 15.86 -3.53
CA CYS A 111 -18.23 15.91 -4.61
C CYS A 111 -19.50 15.20 -4.17
N ARG A 112 -20.63 15.93 -4.14
CA ARG A 112 -21.92 15.32 -3.84
C ARG A 112 -22.37 14.52 -5.06
N PRO A 113 -22.89 13.28 -4.88
CA PRO A 113 -23.59 12.62 -5.97
C PRO A 113 -24.82 13.44 -6.31
N SER A 114 -24.87 13.96 -7.54
CA SER A 114 -26.02 14.65 -8.13
C SER A 114 -27.12 13.66 -8.48
#